data_AF-A0A1Y3B766-F1
#
_entry.id   AF-A0A1Y3B766-F1
#
_cell.length_a   1.000
_cell.length_b   1.000
_cell.length_c   1.000
_cell.angle_alpha   90.00
_cell.angle_beta   90.00
_cell.angle_gamma   90.00
#
_symmetry.space_group_name_H-M   'P 1'
#
loop_
_entity.id
_entity.type
_entity.pdbx_description
1 polymer ?
#
loop_
_entity_poly.entity_id
_entity_poly.type
_entity_poly.pdbx_seq_one_letter_code
_entity_poly.pdbx_strand_id
1 'polypeptide(L)'
;MKGTSKPTKYVIIRDDLKLQPNQLQQLCFFMCFNCVRFRGVIAIPTPIRYADLCAYRSKLHIEAQCKMSNINPKDAEERIISQLNQWVKIHKKVQNLLYYC
;
A
#
# COMPACT_ATOMS: atom_id res chain seq x y z
N MET A 1 -9.50 12.29 -17.25
CA MET A 1 -9.80 13.38 -16.28
C MET A 1 -11.25 13.76 -16.43
N LYS A 2 -12.08 13.58 -15.39
CA LYS A 2 -13.48 14.05 -15.38
C LYS A 2 -13.82 14.53 -13.96
N GLY A 3 -14.45 15.70 -13.86
CA GLY A 3 -14.89 16.32 -12.59
C GLY A 3 -13.86 17.22 -11.89
N THR A 4 -14.22 17.68 -10.71
CA THR A 4 -13.39 18.54 -9.84
C THR A 4 -12.28 17.74 -9.17
N SER A 5 -11.06 18.29 -9.15
CA SER A 5 -9.93 17.66 -8.47
C SER A 5 -10.15 17.61 -6.95
N LYS A 6 -9.75 16.49 -6.33
CA LYS A 6 -9.72 16.34 -4.87
C LYS A 6 -8.28 16.56 -4.39
N PRO A 7 -7.96 17.68 -3.71
CA PRO A 7 -6.64 17.89 -3.17
C PRO A 7 -6.36 16.93 -2.00
N THR A 8 -5.14 16.43 -1.91
CA THR A 8 -4.71 15.54 -0.81
C THR A 8 -4.23 16.37 0.37
N LYS A 9 -4.84 16.15 1.54
CA LYS A 9 -4.44 16.82 2.79
C LYS A 9 -3.35 16.00 3.49
N TYR A 10 -2.21 16.60 3.75
CA TYR A 10 -1.11 15.99 4.51
C TYR A 10 -1.10 16.52 5.95
N VAL A 11 -0.86 15.63 6.92
CA VAL A 11 -0.71 15.95 8.34
C VAL A 11 0.58 15.35 8.83
N ILE A 12 1.44 16.18 9.43
CA ILE A 12 2.70 15.74 10.04
C ILE A 12 2.38 15.23 11.44
N ILE A 13 2.52 13.93 11.65
CA ILE A 13 2.33 13.31 12.97
C ILE A 13 3.66 13.30 13.75
N ARG A 14 4.76 13.10 13.05
CA ARG A 14 6.12 13.05 13.60
C ARG A 14 7.12 13.53 12.56
N ASP A 15 8.05 14.38 12.98
CA ASP A 15 9.15 14.86 12.14
C ASP A 15 10.47 14.89 12.93
N ASP A 16 11.26 13.83 12.74
CA ASP A 16 12.60 13.74 13.34
C ASP A 16 13.67 14.46 12.51
N LEU A 17 13.41 14.67 11.21
CA LEU A 17 14.33 15.30 10.26
C LEU A 17 14.29 16.82 10.33
N LYS A 18 13.31 17.39 11.04
CA LYS A 18 13.09 18.84 11.22
C LYS A 18 13.02 19.57 9.88
N LEU A 19 12.28 18.99 8.94
CA LEU A 19 12.14 19.57 7.61
C LEU A 19 11.28 20.83 7.67
N GLN A 20 11.65 21.84 6.89
CA GLN A 20 10.78 22.99 6.73
C GLN A 20 9.51 22.56 5.99
N PRO A 21 8.32 23.10 6.33
CA PRO A 21 7.06 22.72 5.68
C PRO A 21 7.12 22.80 4.15
N ASN A 22 7.82 23.80 3.61
CA ASN A 22 8.02 23.97 2.17
C ASN A 22 8.84 22.82 1.54
N GLN A 23 9.88 22.36 2.24
CA GLN A 23 10.70 21.24 1.77
C GLN A 23 9.89 19.94 1.76
N LEU A 24 9.09 19.70 2.79
CA LEU A 24 8.23 18.52 2.86
C LEU A 24 7.16 18.54 1.75
N GLN A 25 6.54 19.69 1.49
CA GLN A 25 5.58 19.85 0.40
C GLN A 25 6.22 19.59 -0.97
N GLN A 26 7.41 20.14 -1.23
CA GLN A 26 8.16 19.89 -2.46
C GLN A 26 8.52 18.41 -2.62
N LEU A 27 8.99 17.77 -1.55
CA LEU A 27 9.29 16.33 -1.56
C LEU A 27 8.04 15.51 -1.92
N CYS A 28 6.91 15.77 -1.26
CA CYS A 28 5.63 15.11 -1.57
C CYS A 28 5.19 15.33 -3.01
N PHE A 29 5.35 16.55 -3.53
CA PHE A 29 5.05 16.89 -4.91
C PHE A 29 5.93 16.11 -5.90
N PHE A 30 7.25 16.08 -5.71
CA PHE A 30 8.15 15.34 -6.59
C PHE A 30 7.89 13.83 -6.58
N MET A 31 7.52 13.27 -5.41
CA MET A 31 7.15 11.85 -5.32
C MET A 31 5.92 11.48 -6.17
N CYS A 32 5.07 12.43 -6.57
CA CYS A 32 3.91 12.18 -7.43
C CYS A 32 4.27 11.92 -8.90
N PHE A 33 5.51 12.18 -9.31
CA PHE A 33 5.99 11.99 -10.70
C PHE A 33 6.69 10.63 -10.90
N ASN A 34 7.00 9.92 -9.83
CA ASN A 34 7.85 8.71 -9.87
C ASN A 34 7.07 7.40 -10.08
N CYS A 35 5.81 7.47 -10.54
CA CYS A 35 4.98 6.28 -10.70
C CYS A 35 5.33 5.52 -12.00
N VAL A 36 5.91 4.32 -11.88
CA VAL A 36 6.29 3.52 -13.07
C VAL A 36 5.11 3.00 -13.90
N ARG A 37 3.91 2.94 -13.32
CA ARG A 37 2.72 2.35 -13.96
C ARG A 37 1.98 3.32 -14.88
N PHE A 38 2.21 4.63 -14.73
CA PHE A 38 1.43 5.66 -15.40
C PHE A 38 2.36 6.76 -15.93
N ARG A 39 2.20 7.10 -17.21
CA ARG A 39 2.93 8.23 -17.82
C ARG A 39 2.22 9.54 -17.45
N GLY A 40 2.49 10.03 -16.25
CA GLY A 40 1.97 11.30 -15.76
C GLY A 40 1.98 11.40 -14.23
N VAL A 41 1.40 12.48 -13.72
CA VAL A 41 1.37 12.76 -12.28
C VAL A 41 0.19 12.07 -11.62
N ILE A 42 0.43 11.47 -10.46
CA ILE A 42 -0.63 10.89 -9.62
C ILE A 42 -0.99 11.84 -8.46
N ALA A 43 -2.22 11.74 -7.94
CA ALA A 43 -2.74 12.67 -6.93
C ALA A 43 -2.14 12.50 -5.52
N ILE A 44 -1.40 11.41 -5.28
CA ILE A 44 -0.77 11.07 -4.00
C ILE A 44 0.66 10.59 -4.28
N PRO A 45 1.62 10.73 -3.35
CA PRO A 45 2.97 10.21 -3.49
C PRO A 45 3.00 8.75 -3.93
N THR A 46 3.92 8.43 -4.84
CA THR A 46 4.16 7.06 -5.33
C THR A 46 4.28 6.01 -4.22
N PRO A 47 5.00 6.22 -3.09
CA PRO A 47 5.06 5.21 -2.03
C PRO A 47 3.70 4.88 -1.42
N ILE A 48 2.80 5.87 -1.26
CA ILE A 48 1.44 5.63 -0.75
C ILE A 48 0.65 4.79 -1.74
N ARG A 49 0.70 5.15 -3.03
CA ARG A 49 0.04 4.39 -4.09
C ARG A 49 0.50 2.93 -4.14
N TYR A 50 1.78 2.68 -3.89
CA TYR A 50 2.36 1.34 -3.90
C TYR A 50 1.99 0.52 -2.66
N ALA A 51 1.90 1.17 -1.49
CA ALA A 51 1.35 0.54 -0.29
C ALA A 51 -0.09 0.08 -0.51
N ASP A 52 -0.94 0.92 -1.13
CA ASP A 52 -2.34 0.57 -1.44
C ASP A 52 -2.43 -0.63 -2.38
N LEU A 53 -1.60 -0.66 -3.43
CA LEU A 53 -1.55 -1.76 -4.39
C LEU A 53 -1.04 -3.06 -3.76
N CYS A 54 -0.05 -2.97 -2.88
CA CYS A 54 0.45 -4.10 -2.11
C CYS A 54 -0.65 -4.67 -1.20
N ALA A 55 -1.35 -3.80 -0.45
CA ALA A 55 -2.46 -4.20 0.40
C ALA A 55 -3.60 -4.85 -0.42
N TYR A 56 -3.93 -4.30 -1.59
CA TYR A 56 -4.92 -4.89 -2.49
C TYR A 56 -4.50 -6.26 -3.00
N ARG A 57 -3.24 -6.43 -3.42
CA ARG A 57 -2.73 -7.75 -3.82
C ARG A 57 -2.74 -8.76 -2.66
N SER A 58 -2.37 -8.35 -1.45
CA SER A 58 -2.46 -9.20 -0.24
C SER A 58 -3.89 -9.64 0.06
N LYS A 59 -4.88 -8.75 -0.12
CA LYS A 59 -6.29 -9.09 -0.02
C LYS A 59 -6.69 -10.20 -1.01
N LEU A 60 -6.24 -10.10 -2.27
CA LEU A 60 -6.52 -11.15 -3.27
C LEU A 60 -5.89 -12.50 -2.89
N HIS A 61 -4.70 -12.51 -2.28
CA HIS A 61 -4.09 -13.74 -1.76
C HIS A 61 -4.95 -14.38 -0.68
N ILE A 62 -5.44 -13.58 0.28
CA ILE A 62 -6.32 -14.06 1.34
C ILE A 62 -7.65 -14.57 0.75
N GLU A 63 -8.29 -13.83 -0.14
CA GLU A 63 -9.56 -14.24 -0.76
C GLU A 63 -9.44 -15.55 -1.55
N ALA A 64 -8.33 -15.76 -2.25
CA ALA A 64 -8.06 -17.02 -2.96
C ALA A 64 -7.94 -18.20 -1.98
N GLN A 65 -7.25 -18.02 -0.86
CA GLN A 65 -7.08 -19.08 0.15
C GLN A 65 -8.38 -19.33 0.94
N CYS A 66 -9.14 -18.30 1.30
CA CYS A 66 -10.45 -18.44 1.95
C CYS A 66 -11.45 -19.24 1.11
N LYS A 67 -11.38 -19.17 -0.23
CA LYS A 67 -12.24 -20.01 -1.10
C LYS A 67 -11.86 -21.49 -1.04
N MET A 68 -10.59 -21.78 -0.75
CA MET A 68 -10.04 -23.14 -0.69
C MET A 68 -10.08 -23.72 0.73
N SER A 69 -10.23 -22.87 1.76
CA SER A 69 -10.15 -23.26 3.16
C SER A 69 -11.19 -22.53 4.01
N ASN A 70 -11.97 -23.29 4.77
CA ASN A 70 -12.99 -22.73 5.66
C ASN A 70 -12.32 -22.18 6.93
N ILE A 71 -12.28 -20.85 7.07
CA ILE A 71 -11.96 -20.22 8.35
C ILE A 71 -13.19 -20.35 9.25
N ASN A 72 -13.03 -20.95 10.43
CA ASN A 72 -14.10 -20.99 11.40
C ASN A 72 -14.04 -19.69 12.24
N PRO A 73 -15.05 -18.82 12.23
CA PRO A 73 -15.02 -17.55 12.98
C PRO A 73 -15.00 -17.75 14.51
N LYS A 74 -15.11 -19.00 14.97
CA LYS A 74 -14.98 -19.39 16.38
C LYS A 74 -13.54 -19.73 16.78
N ASP A 75 -12.60 -19.79 15.84
CA ASP A 75 -11.20 -20.02 16.14
C ASP A 75 -10.61 -18.84 16.92
N ALA A 76 -9.69 -19.13 17.83
CA ALA A 76 -8.99 -18.09 18.58
C ALA A 76 -8.29 -17.10 17.63
N GLU A 77 -8.35 -15.81 17.96
CA GLU A 77 -7.82 -14.72 17.11
C GLU A 77 -6.36 -14.95 16.70
N GLU A 78 -5.54 -15.46 17.61
CA GLU A 78 -4.13 -15.78 17.34
C GLU A 78 -3.96 -16.80 16.22
N ARG A 79 -4.83 -17.83 16.16
CA ARG A 79 -4.80 -18.84 15.09
C ARG A 79 -5.14 -18.20 13.75
N ILE A 80 -6.17 -17.36 13.72
CA ILE A 80 -6.58 -16.63 12.51
C ILE A 80 -5.43 -15.74 12.01
N ILE A 81 -4.80 -14.97 12.91
CA ILE A 81 -3.66 -14.10 12.56
C ILE A 81 -2.50 -14.93 12.00
N SER A 82 -2.16 -16.06 12.63
CA SER A 82 -1.09 -16.94 12.17
C SER A 82 -1.36 -17.49 10.75
N GLN A 83 -2.62 -17.85 10.47
CA GLN A 83 -3.06 -18.37 9.19
C GLN A 83 -2.97 -17.29 8.09
N LEU A 84 -3.50 -16.09 8.37
CA LEU A 84 -3.47 -14.96 7.43
C LEU A 84 -2.04 -14.54 7.11
N ASN A 85 -1.17 -14.46 8.12
CA ASN A 85 0.25 -14.16 7.92
C ASN A 85 0.94 -15.20 7.02
N GLN A 86 0.55 -16.47 7.13
CA GLN A 86 1.10 -17.51 6.26
C GLN A 86 0.61 -17.38 4.82
N TRP A 87 -0.63 -16.97 4.60
CA TRP A 87 -1.20 -16.83 3.26
C TRP A 87 -0.71 -15.61 2.49
N VAL A 88 -0.36 -14.53 3.20
CA VAL A 88 0.18 -13.31 2.60
C VAL A 88 1.67 -13.47 2.24
N LYS A 89 2.36 -14.51 2.76
CA LYS A 89 3.77 -14.76 2.43
C LYS A 89 3.97 -15.00 0.94
N ILE A 90 4.88 -14.22 0.38
CA ILE A 90 5.22 -14.25 -1.04
C ILE A 90 6.50 -15.09 -1.22
N HIS A 91 6.67 -15.69 -2.40
CA HIS A 91 7.86 -16.47 -2.73
C HIS A 91 9.13 -15.60 -2.74
N LYS A 92 10.25 -16.12 -2.22
CA LYS A 92 11.53 -15.38 -2.06
C LYS A 92 12.03 -14.70 -3.34
N LYS A 93 11.80 -15.32 -4.50
CA LYS A 93 12.19 -14.79 -5.82
C LYS A 93 11.54 -13.44 -6.16
N VAL A 94 10.33 -13.18 -5.67
CA VAL A 94 9.55 -11.97 -6.01
C VAL A 94 9.46 -10.98 -4.84
N GLN A 95 10.04 -11.30 -3.68
CA GLN A 95 9.97 -10.49 -2.47
C GLN A 95 10.59 -9.09 -2.65
N ASN A 96 11.67 -8.99 -3.43
CA ASN A 96 12.37 -7.74 -3.70
C ASN A 96 11.92 -7.09 -5.02
N LEU A 97 10.83 -7.57 -5.63
CA LEU A 97 10.26 -7.02 -6.85
C LEU A 97 8.98 -6.26 -6.55
N LEU A 98 8.67 -5.27 -7.39
CA LEU A 98 7.37 -4.60 -7.43
C LEU A 98 6.30 -5.51 -8.06
N TYR A 99 6.16 -6.74 -7.57
CA TYR A 99 5.20 -7.72 -8.09
C TYR A 99 3.74 -7.24 -7.93
N TYR A 100 3.51 -6.30 -7.01
CA TYR A 100 2.23 -5.65 -6.75
C TYR A 100 1.97 -4.41 -7.62
N CYS A 101 2.91 -4.03 -8.48
CA CYS A 101 2.66 -3.07 -9.54
C CYS A 101 2.01 -3.71 -10.79
#